data_AF-A0A949AJ84-F1
#
_entry.id   AF-A0A949AJ84-F1
#
_cell.length_a   1.000
_cell.length_b   1.000
_cell.length_c   1.000
_cell.angle_alpha   90.00
_cell.angle_beta   90.00
_cell.angle_gamma   90.00
#
_symmetry.space_group_name_H-M   'P 1'
#
loop_
_entity.id
_entity.type
_entity.pdbx_description
1 polymer ?
#
loop_
_entity_poly.entity_id
_entity_poly.type
_entity_poly.pdbx_seq_one_letter_code
_entity_poly.pdbx_strand_id
1 'polypeptide(L)'
;YRVAEVQSIWFMDAYNNQPGYWFFKASFLLLLLSFAFTAFFDKKNFSLGNFFLAIGFSAMAWLMVRHITLFGFFALPIIAINLQKLKKYKKSLAAISLIVVIFMLFQAGPRVQAHQSNFGIGLMSNNDLAAKFFKEQKIQGPILNNYDIGGYLIYYLYPEHKVFVDNRPEEYPSSFFKNVYVPLQENEQVWQQENEQYGFNVIFFYYRDMTPWAQQFLISRLNDSDWKPVFADQSIIMLLKNNELNQPIIQEYQIPSEVFQVF
;
A
#
# COMPACT_ATOMS: atom_id res chain seq x y z
N TYR A 1 14.40 0.23 2.59
CA TYR A 1 12.94 0.15 2.37
C TYR A 1 12.59 0.84 1.05
N ARG A 2 12.02 0.10 0.08
CA ARG A 2 11.56 0.68 -1.20
C ARG A 2 10.04 0.83 -1.14
N VAL A 3 9.57 2.02 -0.75
CA VAL A 3 8.13 2.32 -0.70
C VAL A 3 7.57 2.25 -2.12
N ALA A 4 6.52 1.44 -2.33
CA ALA A 4 5.89 1.24 -3.63
C ALA A 4 5.49 2.57 -4.30
N GLU A 5 4.97 3.51 -3.50
CA GLU A 5 4.50 4.82 -3.94
C GLU A 5 5.58 5.71 -4.60
N VAL A 6 6.84 5.49 -4.23
CA VAL A 6 8.00 6.27 -4.69
C VAL A 6 8.71 5.57 -5.86
N GLN A 7 8.24 4.38 -6.26
CA GLN A 7 8.83 3.66 -7.38
C GLN A 7 8.28 4.14 -8.73
N SER A 8 9.10 4.00 -9.77
CA SER A 8 8.68 4.26 -11.14
C SER A 8 7.63 3.27 -11.61
N ILE A 9 6.84 3.68 -12.62
CA ILE A 9 5.84 2.80 -13.25
C ILE A 9 6.50 1.56 -13.84
N TRP A 10 7.68 1.70 -14.45
CA TRP A 10 8.45 0.57 -15.02
C TRP A 10 8.81 -0.49 -13.97
N PHE A 11 9.26 -0.03 -12.80
CA PHE A 11 9.57 -0.93 -11.69
C PHE A 11 8.30 -1.64 -11.21
N MET A 12 7.22 -0.89 -11.02
CA MET A 12 5.97 -1.44 -10.52
C MET A 12 5.30 -2.40 -11.51
N ASP A 13 5.37 -2.15 -12.82
CA ASP A 13 4.88 -3.08 -13.84
C ASP A 13 5.62 -4.43 -13.81
N ALA A 14 6.94 -4.40 -13.59
CA ALA A 14 7.75 -5.61 -13.49
C ALA A 14 7.48 -6.38 -12.18
N TYR A 15 7.17 -5.66 -11.10
CA TYR A 15 6.91 -6.24 -9.78
C TYR A 15 5.49 -6.78 -9.64
N ASN A 16 4.50 -5.97 -9.98
CA ASN A 16 3.08 -6.28 -9.86
C ASN A 16 2.29 -5.51 -10.92
N ASN A 17 1.98 -6.19 -12.02
CA ASN A 17 1.28 -5.61 -13.17
C ASN A 17 -0.18 -5.25 -12.84
N GLN A 18 -0.39 -4.05 -12.28
CA GLN A 18 -1.71 -3.54 -11.94
C GLN A 18 -2.35 -2.82 -13.13
N PRO A 19 -3.65 -3.02 -13.40
CA PRO A 19 -4.36 -2.30 -14.47
C PRO A 19 -4.36 -0.79 -14.35
N GLY A 20 -4.16 -0.24 -13.14
CA GLY A 20 -3.93 1.20 -12.95
C GLY A 20 -2.82 1.74 -13.86
N TYR A 21 -1.73 1.00 -14.03
CA TYR A 21 -0.60 1.40 -14.86
C TYR A 21 -0.93 1.34 -16.36
N TRP A 22 -1.77 0.40 -16.79
CA TRP A 22 -2.29 0.36 -18.16
C TRP A 22 -3.15 1.57 -18.48
N PHE A 23 -4.03 1.98 -17.54
CA PHE A 23 -4.85 3.18 -17.71
C PHE A 23 -3.98 4.43 -17.82
N PHE A 24 -2.97 4.56 -16.96
CA PHE A 24 -2.00 5.65 -17.07
C PHE A 24 -1.34 5.68 -18.46
N LYS A 25 -0.80 4.55 -18.95
CA LYS A 25 -0.14 4.46 -20.27
C LYS A 25 -1.09 4.82 -21.42
N ALA A 26 -2.32 4.32 -21.39
CA ALA A 26 -3.34 4.64 -22.39
C ALA A 26 -3.72 6.13 -22.37
N SER A 27 -3.95 6.71 -21.19
CA SER A 27 -4.22 8.14 -21.04
C SER A 27 -3.03 9.00 -21.47
N PHE A 28 -1.80 8.58 -21.17
CA PHE A 28 -0.58 9.24 -21.62
C PHE A 28 -0.45 9.19 -23.15
N LEU A 29 -0.71 8.05 -23.77
CA LEU A 29 -0.71 7.94 -25.23
C LEU A 29 -1.78 8.86 -25.86
N LEU A 30 -2.99 8.89 -25.29
CA LEU A 30 -4.06 9.78 -25.75
C LEU A 30 -3.69 11.25 -25.59
N LEU A 31 -3.01 11.62 -24.51
CA LEU A 31 -2.48 12.96 -24.28
C LEU A 31 -1.49 13.35 -25.39
N LEU A 32 -0.53 12.48 -25.71
CA LEU A 32 0.42 12.71 -26.81
C LEU A 32 -0.29 12.88 -28.15
N LEU A 33 -1.25 12.00 -28.46
CA LEU A 33 -2.04 12.10 -29.69
C LEU A 33 -2.86 13.39 -29.76
N SER A 34 -3.40 13.87 -28.62
CA SER A 34 -4.13 15.14 -28.56
C SER A 34 -3.23 16.35 -28.83
N PHE A 35 -1.98 16.32 -28.37
CA PHE A 35 -1.00 17.36 -28.67
C PHE A 35 -0.50 17.28 -30.10
N ALA A 36 -0.29 16.08 -30.64
CA ALA A 36 0.02 15.91 -32.06
C ALA A 36 -1.11 16.48 -32.93
N PHE A 37 -2.37 16.15 -32.62
CA PHE A 37 -3.54 16.68 -33.33
C PHE A 37 -3.56 18.21 -33.32
N THR A 38 -3.39 18.85 -32.15
CA THR A 38 -3.36 20.32 -32.07
C THR A 38 -2.13 20.90 -32.78
N ALA A 39 -0.96 20.29 -32.68
CA ALA A 39 0.26 20.76 -33.36
C ALA A 39 0.18 20.69 -34.89
N PHE A 40 -0.54 19.71 -35.47
CA PHE A 40 -0.65 19.57 -36.93
C PHE A 40 -1.90 20.24 -37.50
N PHE A 41 -3.04 20.13 -36.82
CA PHE A 41 -4.34 20.54 -37.35
C PHE A 41 -4.95 21.76 -36.67
N ASP A 42 -4.43 22.17 -35.50
CA ASP A 42 -4.97 23.30 -34.73
C ASP A 42 -3.89 24.16 -34.05
N LYS A 43 -2.84 24.51 -34.81
CA LYS A 43 -1.65 25.23 -34.30
C LYS A 43 -1.98 26.49 -33.49
N LYS A 44 -3.05 27.19 -33.85
CA LYS A 44 -3.47 28.44 -33.18
C LYS A 44 -3.94 28.22 -31.73
N ASN A 45 -4.39 27.02 -31.40
CA ASN A 45 -4.85 26.66 -30.06
C ASN A 45 -3.83 25.82 -29.28
N PHE A 46 -2.62 25.65 -29.80
CA PHE A 46 -1.57 24.96 -29.08
C PHE A 46 -1.14 25.82 -27.86
N SER A 47 -1.56 25.39 -26.67
CA SER A 47 -1.21 26.08 -25.43
C SER A 47 0.12 25.53 -24.89
N LEU A 48 1.15 26.37 -24.90
CA LEU A 48 2.44 26.07 -24.27
C LEU A 48 2.28 25.78 -22.78
N GLY A 49 1.42 26.52 -22.08
CA GLY A 49 1.15 26.29 -20.66
C GLY A 49 0.60 24.89 -20.40
N ASN A 50 -0.41 24.47 -21.17
CA ASN A 50 -0.96 23.12 -21.05
C ASN A 50 0.07 22.05 -21.43
N PHE A 51 0.90 22.31 -22.43
CA PHE A 51 1.96 21.39 -22.85
C PHE A 51 3.00 21.17 -21.75
N PHE A 52 3.50 22.25 -21.12
CA PHE A 52 4.46 22.13 -20.02
C PHE A 52 3.85 21.50 -18.77
N LEU A 53 2.60 21.83 -18.43
CA LEU A 53 1.88 21.16 -17.33
C LEU A 53 1.73 19.66 -17.60
N ALA A 54 1.29 19.30 -18.81
CA ALA A 54 1.13 17.91 -19.23
C ALA A 54 2.45 17.14 -19.15
N ILE A 55 3.55 17.70 -19.67
CA ILE A 55 4.87 17.07 -19.60
C ILE A 55 5.34 16.94 -18.15
N GLY A 56 5.23 18.00 -17.34
CA GLY A 56 5.67 18.00 -15.95
C GLY A 56 5.00 16.89 -15.14
N PHE A 57 3.67 16.83 -15.16
CA PHE A 57 2.93 15.80 -14.41
C PHE A 57 3.08 14.40 -15.01
N SER A 58 3.25 14.27 -16.34
CA SER A 58 3.56 12.99 -16.96
C SER A 58 4.92 12.47 -16.50
N ALA A 59 5.94 13.33 -16.50
CA ALA A 59 7.29 12.97 -16.06
C ALA A 59 7.28 12.57 -14.57
N MET A 60 6.62 13.33 -13.71
CA MET A 60 6.45 12.99 -12.30
C MET A 60 5.76 11.63 -12.10
N ALA A 61 4.69 11.35 -12.85
CA ALA A 61 3.98 10.07 -12.77
C ALA A 61 4.83 8.89 -13.27
N TRP A 62 5.61 9.07 -14.33
CA TRP A 62 6.56 8.06 -14.79
C TRP A 62 7.65 7.75 -13.75
N LEU A 63 8.11 8.77 -13.02
CA LEU A 63 9.14 8.64 -11.98
C LEU A 63 8.60 8.03 -10.68
N MET A 64 7.38 8.38 -10.26
CA MET A 64 6.78 7.91 -9.01
C MET A 64 5.26 7.68 -9.15
N VAL A 65 4.80 6.48 -8.81
CA VAL A 65 3.38 6.09 -8.98
C VAL A 65 2.40 6.96 -8.18
N ARG A 66 2.81 7.57 -7.05
CA ARG A 66 1.94 8.49 -6.29
C ARG A 66 1.48 9.73 -7.07
N HIS A 67 2.16 10.07 -8.17
CA HIS A 67 1.80 11.21 -9.00
C HIS A 67 0.81 10.86 -10.14
N ILE A 68 0.39 9.60 -10.28
CA ILE A 68 -0.59 9.19 -11.30
C ILE A 68 -1.91 9.95 -11.15
N THR A 69 -2.38 10.18 -9.92
CA THR A 69 -3.61 10.94 -9.66
C THR A 69 -3.50 12.39 -10.11
N LEU A 70 -2.37 13.04 -9.83
CA LEU A 70 -2.11 14.41 -10.29
C LEU A 70 -2.01 14.48 -11.81
N PHE A 71 -1.35 13.50 -12.44
CA PHE A 71 -1.35 13.35 -13.88
C PHE A 71 -2.78 13.28 -14.43
N GLY A 72 -3.64 12.41 -13.89
CA GLY A 72 -5.03 12.29 -14.33
C GLY A 72 -5.80 13.60 -14.21
N PHE A 73 -5.61 14.33 -13.10
CA PHE A 73 -6.27 15.61 -12.83
C PHE A 73 -5.97 16.68 -13.91
N PHE A 74 -4.73 16.75 -14.40
CA PHE A 74 -4.34 17.71 -15.44
C PHE A 74 -4.51 17.17 -16.87
N ALA A 75 -4.15 15.91 -17.11
CA ALA A 75 -4.17 15.32 -18.44
C ALA A 75 -5.59 15.24 -19.02
N LEU A 76 -6.59 14.86 -18.22
CA LEU A 76 -7.96 14.66 -18.71
C LEU A 76 -8.61 15.95 -19.24
N PRO A 77 -8.60 17.09 -18.51
CA PRO A 77 -9.09 18.35 -19.06
C PRO A 77 -8.30 18.83 -20.28
N ILE A 78 -6.97 18.65 -20.27
CA ILE A 78 -6.12 19.05 -21.40
C ILE A 78 -6.46 18.25 -22.66
N ILE A 79 -6.64 16.94 -22.56
CA ILE A 79 -7.10 16.08 -23.66
C ILE A 79 -8.44 16.59 -24.19
N ALA A 80 -9.39 16.90 -23.30
CA ALA A 80 -10.71 17.39 -23.69
C ALA A 80 -10.64 18.74 -24.43
N ILE A 81 -9.78 19.66 -23.98
CA ILE A 81 -9.53 20.96 -24.64
C ILE A 81 -8.92 20.73 -26.03
N ASN A 82 -7.89 19.90 -26.12
CA ASN A 82 -7.18 19.61 -27.37
C ASN A 82 -8.09 18.95 -28.43
N LEU A 83 -9.01 18.09 -27.99
CA LEU A 83 -9.93 17.36 -28.87
C LEU A 83 -11.25 18.10 -29.13
N GLN A 84 -11.45 19.31 -28.55
CA GLN A 84 -12.72 20.04 -28.64
C GLN A 84 -13.17 20.32 -30.08
N LYS A 85 -12.24 20.44 -31.04
CA LYS A 85 -12.54 20.72 -32.45
C LYS A 85 -12.95 19.52 -33.29
N LEU A 86 -12.86 18.29 -32.78
CA LEU A 86 -13.40 17.10 -33.44
C LEU A 86 -14.95 17.06 -33.41
N LYS A 87 -15.60 18.23 -33.37
CA LYS A 87 -17.06 18.42 -33.21
C LYS A 87 -17.87 17.66 -34.27
N LYS A 88 -17.31 17.46 -35.47
CA LYS A 88 -17.92 16.71 -36.58
C LYS A 88 -18.17 15.23 -36.22
N TYR A 89 -17.39 14.68 -35.30
CA TYR A 89 -17.44 13.28 -34.86
C TYR A 89 -17.97 13.13 -33.42
N LYS A 90 -18.69 14.13 -32.90
CA LYS A 90 -19.19 14.14 -31.50
C LYS A 90 -19.88 12.84 -31.08
N LYS A 91 -20.74 12.29 -31.94
CA LYS A 91 -21.49 11.06 -31.62
C LYS A 91 -20.59 9.83 -31.54
N SER A 92 -19.64 9.67 -32.48
CA SER A 92 -18.71 8.55 -32.46
C SER A 92 -17.67 8.68 -31.35
N LEU A 93 -17.18 9.89 -31.07
CA LEU A 93 -16.26 10.14 -29.95
C LEU A 93 -16.94 9.94 -28.60
N ALA A 94 -18.20 10.38 -28.43
CA ALA A 94 -18.95 10.13 -27.21
C ALA A 94 -19.22 8.62 -27.01
N ALA A 95 -19.54 7.89 -28.08
CA ALA A 95 -19.71 6.44 -28.02
C ALA A 95 -18.39 5.73 -27.66
N ILE A 96 -17.26 6.13 -28.25
CA ILE A 96 -15.93 5.58 -27.92
C ILE A 96 -15.57 5.90 -26.47
N SER A 97 -15.73 7.14 -26.02
CA SER A 97 -15.48 7.53 -24.63
C SER A 97 -16.37 6.74 -23.66
N LEU A 98 -17.64 6.54 -23.99
CA LEU A 98 -18.55 5.73 -23.18
C LEU A 98 -18.12 4.26 -23.14
N ILE A 99 -17.71 3.68 -24.27
CA ILE A 99 -17.17 2.30 -24.32
C ILE A 99 -15.90 2.19 -23.49
N VAL A 100 -14.99 3.18 -23.57
CA VAL A 100 -13.76 3.21 -22.77
C VAL A 100 -14.08 3.33 -21.29
N VAL A 101 -15.04 4.18 -20.90
CA VAL A 101 -15.50 4.30 -19.51
C VAL A 101 -16.16 3.00 -19.04
N ILE A 102 -17.02 2.38 -19.85
CA ILE A 102 -17.65 1.09 -19.51
C ILE A 102 -16.58 0.00 -19.39
N PHE A 103 -15.59 -0.04 -20.27
CA PHE A 103 -14.47 -0.96 -20.19
C PHE A 103 -13.61 -0.70 -18.94
N MET A 104 -13.34 0.56 -18.60
CA MET A 104 -12.67 0.94 -17.35
C MET A 104 -13.47 0.46 -16.13
N LEU A 105 -14.79 0.69 -16.11
CA LEU A 105 -15.68 0.24 -15.05
C LEU A 105 -15.76 -1.29 -14.97
N PHE A 106 -15.75 -1.99 -16.10
CA PHE A 106 -15.73 -3.45 -16.16
C PHE A 106 -14.41 -4.02 -15.65
N GLN A 107 -13.27 -3.41 -15.98
CA GLN A 107 -11.95 -3.82 -15.47
C GLN A 107 -11.74 -3.44 -14.00
N ALA A 108 -12.39 -2.37 -13.53
CA ALA A 108 -12.40 -1.96 -12.13
C ALA A 108 -13.38 -2.78 -11.28
N GLY A 109 -14.50 -3.23 -11.87
CA GLY A 109 -15.60 -3.92 -11.20
C GLY A 109 -15.20 -5.14 -10.37
N PRO A 110 -14.41 -6.10 -10.91
CA PRO A 110 -13.91 -7.24 -10.15
C PRO A 110 -13.03 -6.84 -8.95
N ARG A 111 -12.33 -5.69 -9.00
CA ARG A 111 -11.53 -5.19 -7.86
C ARG A 111 -12.37 -4.49 -6.81
N VAL A 112 -13.38 -3.74 -7.26
CA VAL A 112 -14.39 -3.11 -6.41
C VAL A 112 -15.34 -4.15 -5.79
N GLN A 113 -15.46 -5.35 -6.39
CA GLN A 113 -16.20 -6.47 -5.81
C GLN A 113 -15.34 -7.40 -4.95
N ALA A 114 -14.04 -7.58 -5.28
CA ALA A 114 -13.11 -8.38 -4.47
C ALA A 114 -12.86 -7.75 -3.09
N HIS A 115 -12.94 -6.42 -2.98
CA HIS A 115 -13.24 -5.76 -1.72
C HIS A 115 -14.76 -5.68 -1.63
N GLN A 116 -15.41 -6.57 -0.87
CA GLN A 116 -16.84 -6.47 -0.60
C GLN A 116 -17.18 -5.00 -0.32
N SER A 117 -18.05 -4.45 -1.17
CA SER A 117 -18.43 -3.05 -1.23
C SER A 117 -18.93 -2.55 0.13
N ASN A 118 -18.02 -2.14 1.00
CA ASN A 118 -18.32 -1.41 2.22
C ASN A 118 -18.43 0.09 1.88
N PHE A 119 -19.33 0.42 0.96
CA PHE A 119 -19.64 1.81 0.67
C PHE A 119 -20.27 2.44 1.91
N GLY A 120 -19.61 3.44 2.48
CA GLY A 120 -20.03 4.07 3.72
C GLY A 120 -18.99 5.06 4.23
N ILE A 121 -19.34 5.77 5.30
CA ILE A 121 -18.45 6.66 6.02
C ILE A 121 -18.11 5.97 7.35
N GLY A 122 -16.83 5.85 7.68
CA GLY A 122 -16.37 5.26 8.94
C GLY A 122 -15.36 4.13 8.72
N LEU A 123 -15.09 3.39 9.79
CA LEU A 123 -14.20 2.23 9.77
C LEU A 123 -14.94 1.03 9.19
N MET A 124 -14.21 0.17 8.47
CA MET A 124 -14.73 -1.14 8.10
C MET A 124 -15.06 -1.94 9.36
N SER A 125 -16.13 -2.74 9.29
CA SER A 125 -16.49 -3.64 10.38
C SER A 125 -15.28 -4.50 10.76
N ASN A 126 -15.08 -4.70 12.07
CA ASN A 126 -14.01 -5.51 12.64
C ASN A 126 -12.58 -5.01 12.41
N ASN A 127 -12.38 -3.81 11.89
CA ASN A 127 -11.03 -3.26 11.69
C ASN A 127 -10.30 -2.99 13.03
N ASP A 128 -11.02 -2.88 14.14
CA ASP A 128 -10.50 -2.57 15.47
C ASP A 128 -10.32 -3.80 16.37
N LEU A 129 -10.61 -5.02 15.87
CA LEU A 129 -10.58 -6.24 16.69
C LEU A 129 -9.21 -6.50 17.31
N ALA A 130 -8.13 -6.39 16.52
CA ALA A 130 -6.78 -6.64 17.03
C ALA A 130 -6.39 -5.66 18.15
N ALA A 131 -6.69 -4.37 17.99
CA ALA A 131 -6.44 -3.36 19.02
C ALA A 131 -7.32 -3.54 20.26
N LYS A 132 -8.60 -3.92 20.08
CA LYS A 132 -9.50 -4.25 21.19
C LYS A 132 -8.98 -5.45 21.97
N PHE A 133 -8.61 -6.53 21.28
CA PHE A 133 -8.01 -7.71 21.89
C PHE A 133 -6.76 -7.34 22.69
N PHE A 134 -5.85 -6.54 22.10
CA PHE A 134 -4.65 -6.05 22.78
C PHE A 134 -4.98 -5.35 24.11
N LYS A 135 -5.98 -4.46 24.11
CA LYS A 135 -6.38 -3.68 25.29
C LYS A 135 -7.13 -4.51 26.33
N GLU A 136 -8.09 -5.32 25.89
CA GLU A 136 -8.94 -6.15 26.76
C GLU A 136 -8.11 -7.17 27.53
N GLN A 137 -7.13 -7.79 26.85
CA GLN A 137 -6.19 -8.73 27.45
C GLN A 137 -5.03 -8.03 28.17
N LYS A 138 -5.01 -6.68 28.19
CA LYS A 138 -3.99 -5.84 28.83
C LYS A 138 -2.55 -6.23 28.44
N ILE A 139 -2.36 -6.61 27.17
CA ILE A 139 -1.08 -7.04 26.64
C ILE A 139 -0.06 -5.89 26.80
N GLN A 140 1.14 -6.22 27.27
CA GLN A 140 2.20 -5.25 27.48
C GLN A 140 3.19 -5.28 26.33
N GLY A 141 3.69 -4.11 25.91
CA GLY A 141 4.82 -4.02 24.99
C GLY A 141 6.15 -4.42 25.66
N PRO A 142 7.30 -4.18 25.01
CA PRO A 142 7.48 -3.44 23.75
C PRO A 142 6.95 -4.16 22.51
N ILE A 143 6.39 -3.39 21.56
CA ILE A 143 5.79 -3.91 20.33
C ILE A 143 6.79 -3.80 19.19
N LEU A 144 7.04 -4.92 18.50
CA LEU A 144 7.57 -4.93 17.14
C LEU A 144 6.40 -4.95 16.17
N ASN A 145 6.27 -3.90 15.36
CA ASN A 145 5.30 -3.85 14.28
C ASN A 145 5.98 -3.69 12.92
N ASN A 146 5.28 -4.08 11.86
CA ASN A 146 5.72 -3.74 10.52
C ASN A 146 5.23 -2.33 10.12
N TYR A 147 5.90 -1.79 9.11
CA TYR A 147 5.74 -0.42 8.61
C TYR A 147 4.29 -0.04 8.31
N ASP A 148 3.50 -0.97 7.76
CA ASP A 148 2.16 -0.70 7.24
C ASP A 148 1.12 -0.36 8.33
N ILE A 149 1.36 -0.74 9.60
CA ILE A 149 0.36 -0.59 10.67
C ILE A 149 0.76 0.39 11.78
N GLY A 150 1.84 1.15 11.62
CA GLY A 150 2.26 2.12 12.63
C GLY A 150 1.15 3.11 12.98
N GLY A 151 0.51 3.73 11.99
CA GLY A 151 -0.57 4.69 12.21
C GLY A 151 -1.80 4.07 12.90
N TYR A 152 -2.10 2.81 12.59
CA TYR A 152 -3.15 2.05 13.26
C TYR A 152 -2.83 1.89 14.75
N LEU A 153 -1.63 1.42 15.08
CA LEU A 153 -1.21 1.22 16.46
C LEU A 153 -1.09 2.54 17.23
N ILE A 154 -0.62 3.62 16.59
CA ILE A 154 -0.60 4.96 17.18
C ILE A 154 -2.03 5.40 17.54
N TYR A 155 -2.98 5.26 16.61
CA TYR A 155 -4.37 5.66 16.85
C TYR A 155 -5.00 4.94 18.04
N TYR A 156 -4.73 3.64 18.19
CA TYR A 156 -5.35 2.85 19.27
C TYR A 156 -4.54 2.82 20.56
N LEU A 157 -3.21 2.78 20.52
CA LEU A 157 -2.38 2.40 21.67
C LEU A 157 -1.51 3.54 22.22
N TYR A 158 -1.44 4.68 21.54
CA TYR A 158 -0.73 5.85 22.07
C TYR A 158 -1.58 6.56 23.14
N PRO A 159 -0.97 7.07 24.24
CA PRO A 159 0.47 7.12 24.55
C PRO A 159 1.06 5.90 25.27
N GLU A 160 0.24 4.93 25.67
CA GLU A 160 0.66 3.82 26.54
C GLU A 160 1.70 2.90 25.88
N HIS A 161 1.56 2.63 24.59
CA HIS A 161 2.50 1.82 23.82
C HIS A 161 3.03 2.59 22.61
N LYS A 162 4.34 2.51 22.43
CA LYS A 162 5.04 3.09 21.27
C LYS A 162 5.17 2.05 20.17
N VAL A 163 5.10 2.52 18.93
CA VAL A 163 5.40 1.72 17.75
C VAL A 163 6.91 1.65 17.52
N PHE A 164 7.36 0.56 16.92
CA PHE A 164 8.75 0.41 16.47
C PHE A 164 9.02 1.22 15.20
N VAL A 165 8.06 1.21 14.28
CA VAL A 165 8.12 1.94 13.01
C VAL A 165 6.74 2.46 12.62
N ASP A 166 6.71 3.54 11.85
CA ASP A 166 5.50 4.15 11.34
C ASP A 166 5.55 4.42 9.83
N ASN A 167 4.38 4.54 9.20
CA ASN A 167 4.23 4.67 7.75
C ASN A 167 4.54 6.09 7.20
N ARG A 168 5.17 6.94 8.02
CA ARG A 168 5.74 8.26 7.67
C ARG A 168 7.26 8.15 7.53
N PRO A 169 7.79 7.74 6.36
CA PRO A 169 9.20 7.39 6.21
C PRO A 169 10.12 8.61 6.35
N GLU A 170 9.62 9.82 6.10
CA GLU A 170 10.32 11.09 6.32
C GLU A 170 10.70 11.35 7.77
N GLU A 171 10.01 10.72 8.73
CA GLU A 171 10.30 10.84 10.17
C GLU A 171 11.47 9.94 10.62
N TYR A 172 11.96 9.07 9.74
CA TYR A 172 13.03 8.12 10.04
C TYR A 172 14.27 8.35 9.15
N PRO A 173 15.48 8.30 9.71
CA PRO A 173 16.68 8.37 8.90
C PRO A 173 16.78 7.14 7.98
N SER A 174 17.23 7.34 6.75
CA SER A 174 17.35 6.22 5.79
C SER A 174 18.25 5.07 6.28
N SER A 175 19.19 5.37 7.19
CA SER A 175 20.04 4.38 7.84
C SER A 175 19.26 3.43 8.75
N PHE A 176 18.20 3.89 9.43
CA PHE A 176 17.35 3.01 10.24
C PHE A 176 16.76 1.89 9.39
N PHE A 177 16.20 2.23 8.23
CA PHE A 177 15.63 1.22 7.34
C PHE A 177 16.67 0.28 6.72
N LYS A 178 17.87 0.80 6.41
CA LYS A 178 18.92 0.02 5.74
C LYS A 178 19.69 -0.89 6.70
N ASN A 179 19.88 -0.44 7.94
CA ASN A 179 20.80 -1.08 8.88
C ASN A 179 20.08 -1.80 10.02
N VAL A 180 18.83 -1.42 10.32
CA VAL A 180 18.06 -1.98 11.45
C VAL A 180 16.79 -2.65 10.93
N TYR A 181 15.80 -1.87 10.46
CA TYR A 181 14.43 -2.37 10.22
C TYR A 181 14.32 -3.53 9.21
N VAL A 182 15.04 -3.44 8.08
CA VAL A 182 15.04 -4.53 7.08
C VAL A 182 15.96 -5.68 7.51
N PRO A 183 17.23 -5.43 7.94
CA PRO A 183 18.11 -6.50 8.40
C PRO A 183 17.55 -7.35 9.54
N LEU A 184 16.80 -6.79 10.50
CA LEU A 184 16.20 -7.60 11.59
C LEU A 184 15.18 -8.62 11.08
N GLN A 185 14.65 -8.45 9.86
CA GLN A 185 13.67 -9.35 9.24
C GLN A 185 14.34 -10.35 8.29
N GLU A 186 15.49 -9.98 7.70
CA GLU A 186 16.23 -10.81 6.76
C GLU A 186 17.26 -11.73 7.44
N ASN A 187 17.77 -11.35 8.61
CA ASN A 187 18.89 -12.01 9.24
C ASN A 187 18.60 -12.35 10.70
N GLU A 188 18.65 -13.64 11.03
CA GLU A 188 18.37 -14.15 12.37
C GLU A 188 19.34 -13.64 13.43
N GLN A 189 20.62 -13.41 13.10
CA GLN A 189 21.58 -12.84 14.07
C GLN A 189 21.22 -11.40 14.42
N VAL A 190 20.80 -10.62 13.41
CA VAL A 190 20.36 -9.23 13.63
C VAL A 190 19.04 -9.23 14.40
N TRP A 191 18.11 -10.11 14.07
CA TRP A 191 16.89 -10.31 14.85
C TRP A 191 17.19 -10.52 16.34
N GLN A 192 18.06 -11.47 16.67
CA GLN A 192 18.38 -11.78 18.06
C GLN A 192 19.01 -10.57 18.78
N GLN A 193 19.92 -9.85 18.11
CA GLN A 193 20.53 -8.62 18.64
C GLN A 193 19.49 -7.54 18.94
N GLU A 194 18.61 -7.24 17.98
CA GLU A 194 17.59 -6.20 18.16
C GLU A 194 16.51 -6.62 19.17
N ASN A 195 16.14 -7.91 19.21
CA ASN A 195 15.22 -8.46 20.19
C ASN A 195 15.78 -8.41 21.62
N GLU A 196 17.08 -8.63 21.79
CA GLU A 196 17.76 -8.45 23.07
C GLU A 196 17.84 -6.97 23.46
N GLN A 197 18.19 -6.10 22.51
CA GLN A 197 18.31 -4.66 22.74
C GLN A 197 16.98 -3.99 23.11
N TYR A 198 15.90 -4.28 22.37
CA TYR A 198 14.59 -3.66 22.59
C TYR A 198 13.70 -4.46 23.54
N GLY A 199 14.01 -5.74 23.78
CA GLY A 199 13.23 -6.60 24.66
C GLY A 199 11.79 -6.82 24.19
N PHE A 200 11.57 -7.02 22.88
CA PHE A 200 10.21 -7.14 22.32
C PHE A 200 9.40 -8.20 23.07
N ASN A 201 8.15 -7.86 23.39
CA ASN A 201 7.18 -8.75 24.03
C ASN A 201 6.05 -9.15 23.09
N VAL A 202 5.81 -8.36 22.04
CA VAL A 202 4.73 -8.54 21.07
C VAL A 202 5.26 -8.33 19.65
N ILE A 203 4.93 -9.25 18.75
CA ILE A 203 5.01 -9.04 17.30
C ILE A 203 3.59 -8.77 16.80
N PHE A 204 3.32 -7.57 16.31
CA PHE A 204 2.01 -7.12 15.85
C PHE A 204 2.12 -6.71 14.39
N PHE A 205 1.73 -7.57 13.46
CA PHE A 205 2.05 -7.41 12.03
C PHE A 205 0.80 -7.40 11.16
N TYR A 206 0.83 -6.61 10.09
CA TYR A 206 -0.01 -6.85 8.92
C TYR A 206 0.60 -7.98 8.09
N TYR A 207 -0.06 -9.14 8.07
CA TYR A 207 0.54 -10.33 7.46
C TYR A 207 0.52 -10.33 5.92
N ARG A 208 -0.23 -9.41 5.29
CA ARG A 208 -0.22 -9.26 3.82
C ARG A 208 0.82 -8.25 3.32
N ASP A 209 1.79 -7.90 4.16
CA ASP A 209 2.99 -7.19 3.73
C ASP A 209 3.59 -7.93 2.52
N MET A 210 3.75 -7.20 1.42
CA MET A 210 4.20 -7.78 0.15
C MET A 210 5.71 -7.94 0.08
N THR A 211 6.46 -7.52 1.11
CA THR A 211 7.90 -7.59 1.10
C THR A 211 8.37 -9.02 1.43
N PRO A 212 9.31 -9.60 0.64
CA PRO A 212 9.76 -10.97 0.88
C PRO A 212 10.33 -11.20 2.28
N TRP A 213 11.03 -10.20 2.83
CA TRP A 213 11.65 -10.27 4.14
C TRP A 213 10.62 -10.27 5.29
N ALA A 214 9.52 -9.51 5.20
CA ALA A 214 8.49 -9.53 6.24
C ALA A 214 7.78 -10.89 6.27
N GLN A 215 7.51 -11.46 5.09
CA GLN A 215 6.90 -12.79 4.97
C GLN A 215 7.81 -13.87 5.55
N GLN A 216 9.09 -13.87 5.18
CA GLN A 216 10.08 -14.81 5.71
C GLN A 216 10.26 -14.66 7.22
N PHE A 217 10.29 -13.42 7.73
CA PHE A 217 10.35 -13.15 9.15
C PHE A 217 9.15 -13.73 9.89
N LEU A 218 7.92 -13.46 9.43
CA LEU A 218 6.71 -14.01 10.05
C LEU A 218 6.69 -15.54 10.05
N ILE A 219 7.05 -16.18 8.94
CA ILE A 219 7.15 -17.64 8.85
C ILE A 219 8.19 -18.16 9.85
N SER A 220 9.33 -17.50 9.98
CA SER A 220 10.38 -17.88 10.93
C SER A 220 9.89 -17.76 12.37
N ARG A 221 9.18 -16.67 12.70
CA ARG A 221 8.62 -16.43 14.04
C ARG A 221 7.46 -17.38 14.40
N LEU A 222 6.69 -17.87 13.42
CA LEU A 222 5.66 -18.89 13.64
C LEU A 222 6.24 -20.27 13.97
N ASN A 223 7.47 -20.55 13.52
CA ASN A 223 8.20 -21.78 13.82
C ASN A 223 9.10 -21.66 15.07
N ASP A 224 9.16 -20.47 15.67
CA ASP A 224 9.99 -20.17 16.83
C ASP A 224 9.28 -20.57 18.13
N SER A 225 9.94 -21.33 19.00
CA SER A 225 9.35 -21.75 20.28
C SER A 225 9.07 -20.58 21.22
N ASP A 226 9.79 -19.47 21.05
CA ASP A 226 9.73 -18.31 21.92
C ASP A 226 8.57 -17.39 21.56
N TRP A 227 7.88 -17.61 20.43
CA TRP A 227 6.77 -16.78 19.98
C TRP A 227 5.52 -17.62 19.75
N LYS A 228 4.39 -17.18 20.31
CA LYS A 228 3.12 -17.89 20.22
C LYS A 228 2.06 -17.00 19.57
N PRO A 229 1.47 -17.40 18.44
CA PRO A 229 0.36 -16.65 17.86
C PRO A 229 -0.86 -16.75 18.78
N VAL A 230 -1.45 -15.61 19.13
CA VAL A 230 -2.64 -15.54 20.02
C VAL A 230 -3.82 -14.85 19.37
N PHE A 231 -3.60 -14.15 18.26
CA PHE A 231 -4.64 -13.46 17.51
C PHE A 231 -4.31 -13.44 16.02
N ALA A 232 -5.31 -13.71 15.19
CA ALA A 232 -5.23 -13.53 13.75
C ALA A 232 -6.62 -13.16 13.20
N ASP A 233 -6.68 -12.16 12.33
CA ASP A 233 -7.89 -11.78 11.59
C ASP A 233 -7.62 -11.69 10.07
N GLN A 234 -8.44 -10.93 9.33
CA GLN A 234 -8.28 -10.78 7.88
C GLN A 234 -7.05 -9.96 7.45
N SER A 235 -6.40 -9.25 8.38
CA SER A 235 -5.31 -8.31 8.12
C SER A 235 -4.14 -8.46 9.08
N ILE A 236 -4.41 -8.72 10.36
CA ILE A 236 -3.43 -8.70 11.44
C ILE A 236 -3.12 -10.09 11.94
N ILE A 237 -1.86 -10.31 12.31
CA ILE A 237 -1.42 -11.39 13.19
C ILE A 237 -0.69 -10.80 14.41
N MET A 238 -0.92 -11.40 15.58
CA MET A 238 -0.25 -11.04 16.82
C MET A 238 0.40 -12.27 17.45
N LEU A 239 1.69 -12.19 17.72
CA LEU A 239 2.45 -13.19 18.46
C LEU A 239 2.95 -12.59 19.77
N LEU A 240 2.84 -13.37 20.84
CA LEU A 240 3.37 -13.02 22.15
C LEU A 240 4.63 -13.81 22.46
N LYS A 241 5.57 -13.15 23.14
CA LYS A 241 6.75 -13.82 23.66
C LYS A 241 6.33 -14.85 24.72
N ASN A 242 6.87 -16.05 24.64
CA ASN A 242 6.59 -17.15 25.55
C ASN A 242 7.32 -16.93 26.89
N ASN A 243 6.74 -16.09 27.74
CA ASN A 243 7.26 -15.74 29.07
C ASN A 243 6.16 -15.80 30.13
N GLU A 244 6.53 -15.66 31.40
CA GLU A 244 5.60 -15.72 32.54
C GLU A 244 4.45 -14.71 32.43
N LEU A 245 4.75 -13.50 31.94
CA LEU A 245 3.78 -12.41 31.79
C LEU A 245 2.66 -12.78 30.81
N ASN A 246 3.00 -13.42 29.70
CA ASN A 246 2.05 -13.76 28.64
C ASN A 246 1.45 -15.17 28.80
N GLN A 247 1.93 -16.01 29.73
CA GLN A 247 1.42 -17.38 29.91
C GLN A 247 -0.10 -17.47 30.02
N PRO A 248 -0.81 -16.64 30.82
CA PRO A 248 -2.25 -16.75 30.94
C PRO A 248 -2.97 -16.54 29.60
N ILE A 249 -2.50 -15.57 28.80
CA ILE A 249 -3.06 -15.24 27.50
C ILE A 249 -2.73 -16.35 26.48
N ILE A 250 -1.49 -16.86 26.49
CA ILE A 250 -1.06 -17.94 25.60
C ILE A 250 -1.88 -19.20 25.88
N GLN A 251 -2.10 -19.57 27.13
CA GLN A 251 -2.88 -20.76 27.48
C GLN A 251 -4.34 -20.69 27.02
N GLU A 252 -4.93 -19.49 26.99
CA GLU A 252 -6.34 -19.31 26.61
C GLU A 252 -6.52 -19.08 25.11
N TYR A 253 -5.62 -18.34 24.45
CA TYR A 253 -5.80 -17.81 23.09
C TYR A 253 -4.81 -18.34 22.07
N GLN A 254 -3.85 -19.21 22.43
CA GLN A 254 -2.87 -19.70 21.47
C GLN A 254 -3.55 -20.38 20.27
N ILE A 255 -3.22 -19.90 19.09
CA ILE A 255 -3.64 -20.48 17.83
C ILE A 255 -2.66 -21.61 17.48
N PRO A 256 -3.14 -22.83 17.21
CA PRO A 256 -2.26 -23.93 16.83
C PRO A 256 -1.50 -23.65 15.53
N SER A 257 -0.23 -24.06 15.46
CA SER A 257 0.64 -23.81 14.30
C SER A 257 0.10 -24.45 13.02
N GLU A 258 -0.70 -25.51 13.12
CA GLU A 258 -1.32 -26.22 11.99
C GLU A 258 -2.31 -25.35 11.19
N VAL A 259 -2.81 -24.26 11.80
CA VAL A 259 -3.68 -23.28 11.14
C VAL A 259 -2.89 -22.44 10.12
N PHE A 260 -1.58 -22.26 10.33
CA PHE A 260 -0.71 -21.44 9.50
C PHE A 260 0.04 -22.32 8.49
N GLN A 261 -0.66 -22.82 7.48
CA GLN A 261 -0.02 -23.58 6.40
C GLN A 261 0.56 -22.63 5.35
N VAL A 262 1.87 -22.77 5.09
CA VAL A 262 2.56 -22.10 4.00
C VAL A 262 2.56 -23.05 2.81
N PHE A 263 1.84 -22.71 1.74
CA PHE A 263 1.83 -23.45 0.47
C PHE A 263 2.83 -22.87 -0.52
#